data_AF-A0AAT9M0V9-F1
#
_entry.id   AF-A0AAT9M0V9-F1
#
_cell.length_a   1.000
_cell.length_b   1.000
_cell.length_c   1.000
_cell.angle_alpha   90.00
_cell.angle_beta   90.00
_cell.angle_gamma   90.00
#
_symmetry.space_group_name_H-M   'P 1'
#
loop_
_entity.id
_entity.type
_entity.pdbx_description
1 polymer ?
#
loop_
_entity_poly.entity_id
_entity_poly.type
_entity_poly.pdbx_seq_one_letter_code
_entity_poly.pdbx_strand_id
1 'polypeptide(L)'
;MSGRSMAVVVGAALAATALAAAPAAASPQPKAAQQAHHVFSAAAASFVGATTVEQKVQRLEAATASLPRLAKAYNTPALWNQGLTGAGSTVATLVSYGDADVKAVIDAYDQRNGLPPADISVIAPSGPVPGCTDPGVDTSTCQSWGGETDLDVEMIHTMAPAAHIVIAATPVAETQGFTGLPEMMAAVDYMTKHQIADVISMSFGTAEDTFPTLDSVKSLDPAFERASRAGVTLVASSGDYGATDPVLTGPGTFPYRTASWPASDPNVTALGGTVLSLDANGNRTAPDVLWRPSGGGLSKTYARPSWQNSVKGITGSKFRSFPDITMEGISGTSESSPLFAGVLALAVQAKGSRLGQINPALYGKLGPKADKSGIVDVTSGDNTYGSVAGFAAAKGFDIVSGWGTLDASKFVPALVKALR
;
A
#
# COMPACT_ATOMS: atom_id res chain seq x y z
N MET A 1 31.34 -100.99 -2.08
CA MET A 1 30.48 -101.38 -0.95
C MET A 1 29.06 -100.96 -1.29
N SER A 2 28.20 -101.97 -1.44
CA SER A 2 26.78 -101.83 -1.78
C SER A 2 25.98 -101.37 -0.55
N GLY A 3 24.95 -100.54 -0.74
CA GLY A 3 24.07 -100.14 0.35
C GLY A 3 23.01 -99.10 -0.04
N ARG A 4 21.88 -99.61 -0.53
CA ARG A 4 20.59 -98.96 -0.85
C ARG A 4 20.15 -97.81 0.08
N SER A 5 19.41 -96.84 -0.49
CA SER A 5 18.06 -96.51 -0.01
C SER A 5 17.22 -95.79 -1.08
N MET A 6 16.03 -96.34 -1.31
CA MET A 6 14.92 -95.81 -2.10
C MET A 6 14.14 -94.83 -1.23
N ALA A 7 13.79 -93.65 -1.76
CA ALA A 7 12.72 -92.81 -1.22
C ALA A 7 11.91 -92.24 -2.38
N VAL A 8 10.64 -92.63 -2.41
CA VAL A 8 9.59 -92.14 -3.30
C VAL A 8 9.19 -90.74 -2.81
N VAL A 9 9.22 -89.74 -3.69
CA VAL A 9 8.61 -88.43 -3.43
C VAL A 9 7.63 -88.10 -4.54
N VAL A 10 6.43 -87.75 -4.08
CA VAL A 10 5.20 -87.44 -4.79
C VAL A 10 5.39 -86.24 -5.73
N GLY A 11 4.87 -86.35 -6.95
CA GLY A 11 4.84 -85.26 -7.91
C GLY A 11 3.87 -84.15 -7.50
N ALA A 12 4.33 -82.91 -7.60
CA ALA A 12 3.48 -81.72 -7.60
C ALA A 12 3.92 -80.82 -8.76
N ALA A 13 3.00 -80.56 -9.68
CA ALA A 13 3.18 -79.68 -10.83
C ALA A 13 3.43 -78.24 -10.35
N LEU A 14 4.55 -77.64 -10.78
CA LEU A 14 4.78 -76.20 -10.63
C LEU A 14 3.97 -75.46 -11.72
N ALA A 15 2.81 -74.96 -11.32
CA ALA A 15 2.11 -73.91 -12.04
C ALA A 15 2.85 -72.58 -11.84
N ALA A 16 3.27 -71.95 -12.93
CA ALA A 16 3.80 -70.59 -12.92
C ALA A 16 2.70 -69.62 -12.45
N THR A 17 2.84 -69.08 -11.25
CA THR A 17 2.00 -68.00 -10.76
C THR A 17 2.47 -66.70 -11.39
N ALA A 18 1.62 -66.11 -12.23
CA ALA A 18 1.77 -64.73 -12.66
C ALA A 18 1.71 -63.82 -11.41
N LEU A 19 2.79 -63.07 -11.15
CA LEU A 19 2.73 -61.96 -10.20
C LEU A 19 1.73 -60.92 -10.75
N ALA A 20 0.53 -60.89 -10.18
CA ALA A 20 -0.35 -59.74 -10.32
C ALA A 20 0.32 -58.56 -9.61
N ALA A 21 0.75 -57.56 -10.38
CA ALA A 21 1.18 -56.29 -9.82
C ALA A 21 0.00 -55.68 -9.04
N ALA A 22 0.21 -55.46 -7.74
CA ALA A 22 -0.74 -54.71 -6.92
C ALA A 22 -0.92 -53.32 -7.56
N PRO A 23 -2.15 -52.79 -7.63
CA PRO A 23 -2.35 -51.41 -8.07
C PRO A 23 -1.53 -50.51 -7.16
N ALA A 24 -0.65 -49.70 -7.76
CA ALA A 24 0.10 -48.70 -7.04
C ALA A 24 -0.90 -47.86 -6.24
N ALA A 25 -0.76 -47.86 -4.91
CA ALA A 25 -1.50 -46.97 -4.06
C ALA A 25 -1.28 -45.55 -4.59
N ALA A 26 -2.35 -44.87 -4.96
CA ALA A 26 -2.27 -43.50 -5.42
C ALA A 26 -1.51 -42.70 -4.36
N SER A 27 -0.38 -42.11 -4.77
CA SER A 27 0.33 -41.12 -3.97
C SER A 27 -0.71 -40.11 -3.47
N PRO A 28 -0.74 -39.76 -2.18
CA PRO A 28 -1.63 -38.71 -1.72
C PRO A 28 -1.35 -37.49 -2.59
N GLN A 29 -2.37 -37.04 -3.34
CA GLN A 29 -2.24 -35.78 -4.06
C GLN A 29 -1.87 -34.73 -3.02
N PRO A 30 -0.84 -33.91 -3.27
CA PRO A 30 -0.61 -32.76 -2.40
C PRO A 30 -1.93 -31.99 -2.35
N LYS A 31 -2.47 -31.78 -1.15
CA LYS A 31 -3.51 -30.76 -0.96
C LYS A 31 -2.97 -29.52 -1.68
N ALA A 32 -3.74 -28.97 -2.62
CA ALA A 32 -3.36 -27.74 -3.31
C ALA A 32 -2.83 -26.77 -2.24
N ALA A 33 -1.56 -26.37 -2.35
CA ALA A 33 -1.02 -25.35 -1.48
C ALA A 33 -1.97 -24.16 -1.60
N GLN A 34 -2.62 -23.78 -0.51
CA GLN A 34 -3.54 -22.64 -0.55
C GLN A 34 -2.70 -21.44 -0.98
N GLN A 35 -3.07 -20.81 -2.08
CA GLN A 35 -2.26 -19.78 -2.71
C GLN A 35 -2.40 -18.47 -1.93
N ALA A 36 -1.29 -17.77 -1.71
CA ALA A 36 -1.32 -16.40 -1.21
C ALA A 36 -2.11 -15.52 -2.19
N HIS A 37 -2.77 -14.50 -1.68
CA HIS A 37 -3.64 -13.62 -2.46
C HIS A 37 -3.38 -12.16 -2.09
N HIS A 38 -3.60 -11.24 -3.02
CA HIS A 38 -3.70 -9.81 -2.68
C HIS A 38 -5.11 -9.49 -2.22
N VAL A 39 -5.27 -8.43 -1.44
CA VAL A 39 -6.60 -7.93 -1.08
C VAL A 39 -6.71 -6.47 -1.44
N PHE A 40 -7.50 -6.21 -2.48
CA PHE A 40 -7.67 -4.88 -3.04
C PHE A 40 -8.68 -4.04 -2.26
N SER A 41 -8.49 -2.72 -2.32
CA SER A 41 -9.52 -1.76 -1.99
C SER A 41 -10.80 -2.01 -2.81
N ALA A 42 -11.96 -1.59 -2.28
CA ALA A 42 -13.22 -1.73 -3.00
C ALA A 42 -13.20 -0.97 -4.34
N ALA A 43 -12.47 0.15 -4.41
CA ALA A 43 -12.28 0.93 -5.62
C ALA A 43 -11.49 0.14 -6.68
N ALA A 44 -10.30 -0.36 -6.35
CA ALA A 44 -9.46 -1.11 -7.29
C ALA A 44 -10.13 -2.41 -7.75
N ALA A 45 -10.76 -3.16 -6.84
CA ALA A 45 -11.50 -4.37 -7.19
C ALA A 45 -12.67 -4.13 -8.17
N SER A 46 -13.21 -2.90 -8.23
CA SER A 46 -14.31 -2.56 -9.14
C SER A 46 -13.90 -2.52 -10.62
N PHE A 47 -12.61 -2.50 -10.92
CA PHE A 47 -12.06 -2.46 -12.29
C PHE A 47 -12.06 -3.83 -12.97
N VAL A 48 -12.32 -4.91 -12.24
CA VAL A 48 -12.47 -6.25 -12.84
C VAL A 48 -13.56 -6.21 -13.92
N GLY A 49 -13.19 -6.63 -15.12
CA GLY A 49 -14.03 -6.63 -16.32
C GLY A 49 -14.08 -5.31 -17.08
N ALA A 50 -13.43 -4.23 -16.62
CA ALA A 50 -13.25 -3.00 -17.39
C ALA A 50 -12.07 -3.17 -18.35
N THR A 51 -12.34 -3.39 -19.64
CA THR A 51 -11.32 -3.68 -20.66
C THR A 51 -11.11 -2.56 -21.66
N THR A 52 -11.93 -1.50 -21.59
CA THR A 52 -11.80 -0.31 -22.42
C THR A 52 -11.51 0.92 -21.57
N VAL A 53 -10.84 1.92 -22.18
CA VAL A 53 -10.59 3.23 -21.54
C VAL A 53 -11.88 3.82 -20.97
N GLU A 54 -12.98 3.80 -21.73
CA GLU A 54 -14.27 4.31 -21.29
C GLU A 54 -14.77 3.64 -20.00
N GLN A 55 -14.69 2.30 -19.95
CA GLN A 55 -15.14 1.56 -18.78
C GLN A 55 -14.28 1.87 -17.56
N LYS A 56 -12.96 1.95 -17.73
CA LYS A 56 -12.02 2.32 -16.67
C LYS A 56 -12.28 3.73 -16.14
N VAL A 57 -12.48 4.71 -17.05
CA VAL A 57 -12.86 6.08 -16.66
C VAL A 57 -14.15 6.09 -15.84
N GLN A 58 -15.17 5.33 -16.24
CA GLN A 58 -16.43 5.23 -15.47
C GLN A 58 -16.22 4.60 -14.08
N ARG A 59 -15.30 3.64 -13.94
CA ARG A 59 -14.94 3.07 -12.63
C ARG A 59 -14.19 4.08 -11.77
N LEU A 60 -13.24 4.80 -12.35
CA LEU A 60 -12.49 5.86 -11.68
C LEU A 60 -13.42 7.00 -11.23
N GLU A 61 -14.31 7.46 -12.11
CA GLU A 61 -15.37 8.43 -11.78
C GLU A 61 -16.25 7.90 -10.66
N ALA A 62 -16.69 6.63 -10.68
CA ALA A 62 -17.50 6.07 -9.60
C ALA A 62 -16.74 5.98 -8.26
N ALA A 63 -15.48 5.56 -8.29
CA ALA A 63 -14.61 5.48 -7.11
C ALA A 63 -14.33 6.85 -6.49
N THR A 64 -14.35 7.91 -7.32
CA THR A 64 -14.11 9.31 -6.92
C THR A 64 -15.41 10.13 -6.80
N ALA A 65 -16.57 9.59 -7.18
CA ALA A 65 -17.86 10.32 -7.25
C ALA A 65 -18.43 10.70 -5.88
N SER A 66 -18.11 9.95 -4.84
CA SER A 66 -18.44 10.34 -3.46
C SER A 66 -17.51 11.44 -2.92
N LEU A 67 -16.46 11.77 -3.67
CA LEU A 67 -15.29 12.55 -3.25
C LEU A 67 -14.92 13.74 -4.15
N PRO A 68 -15.81 14.39 -4.94
CA PRO A 68 -15.34 15.57 -5.63
C PRO A 68 -14.98 16.59 -4.56
N ARG A 69 -13.83 17.25 -4.77
CA ARG A 69 -13.33 18.44 -4.03
C ARG A 69 -12.27 18.20 -2.95
N LEU A 70 -11.58 17.06 -2.97
CA LEU A 70 -10.47 16.80 -2.05
C LEU A 70 -9.37 17.88 -2.11
N ALA A 71 -8.97 18.34 -3.29
CA ALA A 71 -8.01 19.44 -3.42
C ALA A 71 -8.43 20.68 -2.60
N LYS A 72 -9.71 21.05 -2.67
CA LYS A 72 -10.25 22.16 -1.88
C LYS A 72 -10.33 21.83 -0.39
N ALA A 73 -10.77 20.61 -0.04
CA ALA A 73 -10.82 20.19 1.36
C ALA A 73 -9.43 20.25 2.01
N TYR A 74 -8.39 19.80 1.32
CA TYR A 74 -7.00 19.91 1.77
C TYR A 74 -6.36 21.27 1.50
N ASN A 75 -7.10 22.21 0.90
CA ASN A 75 -6.69 23.58 0.65
C ASN A 75 -5.41 23.71 -0.22
N THR A 76 -5.21 22.81 -1.18
CA THR A 76 -4.13 22.89 -2.17
C THR A 76 -4.30 24.03 -3.19
N PRO A 77 -5.51 24.48 -3.59
CA PRO A 77 -5.66 25.64 -4.48
C PRO A 77 -5.02 26.92 -3.94
N ALA A 78 -4.96 27.09 -2.61
CA ALA A 78 -4.27 28.23 -2.01
C ALA A 78 -2.76 28.23 -2.29
N LEU A 79 -2.14 27.05 -2.43
CA LEU A 79 -0.74 26.87 -2.84
C LEU A 79 -0.58 27.03 -4.35
N TRP A 80 -1.51 26.48 -5.14
CA TRP A 80 -1.49 26.62 -6.60
C TRP A 80 -1.54 28.08 -7.04
N ASN A 81 -2.38 28.90 -6.38
CA ASN A 81 -2.46 30.34 -6.62
C ASN A 81 -1.16 31.10 -6.27
N GLN A 82 -0.24 30.47 -5.54
CA GLN A 82 1.10 30.98 -5.24
C GLN A 82 2.18 30.40 -6.19
N GLY A 83 1.77 29.62 -7.20
CA GLY A 83 2.66 28.95 -8.15
C GLY A 83 3.24 27.62 -7.66
N LEU A 84 2.81 27.13 -6.49
CA LEU A 84 3.20 25.81 -5.99
C LEU A 84 2.19 24.78 -6.49
N THR A 85 2.47 24.13 -7.62
CA THR A 85 1.59 23.17 -8.31
C THR A 85 2.19 21.76 -8.40
N GLY A 86 3.39 21.56 -7.85
CA GLY A 86 4.18 20.34 -8.00
C GLY A 86 5.20 20.42 -9.13
N ALA A 87 5.24 21.53 -9.88
CA ALA A 87 6.16 21.70 -11.00
C ALA A 87 7.62 21.48 -10.58
N GLY A 88 8.32 20.61 -11.30
CA GLY A 88 9.72 20.26 -11.03
C GLY A 88 9.91 19.25 -9.89
N SER A 89 8.83 18.65 -9.37
CA SER A 89 8.89 17.48 -8.49
C SER A 89 8.46 16.23 -9.24
N THR A 90 9.02 15.08 -8.85
CA THR A 90 8.61 13.77 -9.36
C THR A 90 8.04 12.90 -8.24
N VAL A 91 6.81 12.43 -8.42
CA VAL A 91 6.16 11.43 -7.54
C VAL A 91 6.08 10.12 -8.29
N ALA A 92 6.58 9.04 -7.69
CA ALA A 92 6.37 7.71 -8.21
C ALA A 92 5.26 6.98 -7.44
N THR A 93 4.37 6.28 -8.14
CA THR A 93 3.57 5.20 -7.54
C THR A 93 4.20 3.85 -7.90
N LEU A 94 4.33 2.96 -6.91
CA LEU A 94 4.88 1.62 -7.06
C LEU A 94 3.76 0.58 -7.03
N VAL A 95 3.57 -0.13 -8.13
CA VAL A 95 2.41 -1.00 -8.35
C VAL A 95 2.82 -2.32 -9.01
N SER A 96 2.08 -3.40 -8.75
CA SER A 96 2.16 -4.61 -9.58
C SER A 96 1.42 -4.41 -10.88
N TYR A 97 1.94 -4.95 -11.98
CA TYR A 97 1.40 -4.88 -13.34
C TYR A 97 1.20 -3.46 -13.91
N GLY A 98 0.59 -2.53 -13.19
CA GLY A 98 0.22 -1.22 -13.72
C GLY A 98 -1.06 -1.26 -14.55
N ASP A 99 -1.31 -0.18 -15.28
CA ASP A 99 -2.26 -0.17 -16.40
C ASP A 99 -1.56 0.28 -17.69
N ALA A 100 -1.68 -0.53 -18.75
CA ALA A 100 -1.18 -0.21 -20.08
C ALA A 100 -1.90 1.00 -20.71
N ASP A 101 -3.15 1.26 -20.30
CA ASP A 101 -3.96 2.37 -20.80
C ASP A 101 -3.95 3.60 -19.87
N VAL A 102 -3.17 3.59 -18.77
CA VAL A 102 -3.24 4.61 -17.69
C VAL A 102 -3.26 6.04 -18.24
N LYS A 103 -2.40 6.35 -19.21
CA LYS A 103 -2.35 7.69 -19.79
C LYS A 103 -3.65 8.06 -20.50
N ALA A 104 -4.24 7.15 -21.27
CA ALA A 104 -5.49 7.41 -21.98
C ALA A 104 -6.68 7.51 -21.01
N VAL A 105 -6.67 6.73 -19.92
CA VAL A 105 -7.67 6.79 -18.86
C VAL A 105 -7.61 8.15 -18.15
N ILE A 106 -6.43 8.55 -17.69
CA ILE A 106 -6.24 9.82 -16.96
C ILE A 106 -6.52 11.02 -17.88
N ASP A 107 -6.02 11.04 -19.13
CA ASP A 107 -6.32 12.12 -20.08
C ASP A 107 -7.85 12.30 -20.30
N ALA A 108 -8.59 11.19 -20.38
CA ALA A 108 -10.04 11.21 -20.55
C ALA A 108 -10.78 11.63 -19.27
N TYR A 109 -10.31 11.19 -18.09
CA TYR A 109 -10.83 11.61 -16.79
C TYR A 109 -10.60 13.12 -16.59
N ASP A 110 -9.40 13.61 -16.83
CA ASP A 110 -9.01 15.01 -16.71
C ASP A 110 -9.90 15.90 -17.58
N GLN A 111 -10.10 15.51 -18.84
CA GLN A 111 -10.95 16.25 -19.78
C GLN A 111 -12.40 16.36 -19.29
N ARG A 112 -12.96 15.29 -18.69
CA ARG A 112 -14.33 15.27 -18.18
C ARG A 112 -14.50 16.09 -16.91
N ASN A 113 -13.48 16.12 -16.08
CA ASN A 113 -13.50 16.77 -14.77
C ASN A 113 -12.89 18.19 -14.78
N GLY A 114 -12.43 18.66 -15.93
CA GLY A 114 -11.86 19.99 -16.09
C GLY A 114 -10.50 20.17 -15.41
N LEU A 115 -9.75 19.08 -15.27
CA LEU A 115 -8.39 19.08 -14.74
C LEU A 115 -7.39 19.38 -15.88
N PRO A 116 -6.23 19.99 -15.57
CA PRO A 116 -5.15 20.09 -16.54
C PRO A 116 -4.64 18.68 -16.91
N PRO A 117 -3.99 18.48 -18.07
CA PRO A 117 -3.44 17.16 -18.41
C PRO A 117 -2.32 16.75 -17.46
N ALA A 118 -2.37 15.52 -16.94
CA ALA A 118 -1.29 14.94 -16.15
C ALA A 118 -0.02 14.67 -16.97
N ASP A 119 1.16 14.94 -16.38
CA ASP A 119 2.46 14.55 -16.94
C ASP A 119 2.86 13.17 -16.39
N ILE A 120 2.67 12.13 -17.20
CA ILE A 120 2.79 10.73 -16.80
C ILE A 120 3.88 10.01 -17.60
N SER A 121 4.70 9.22 -16.92
CA SER A 121 5.55 8.19 -17.52
C SER A 121 5.38 6.83 -16.85
N VAL A 122 5.65 5.76 -17.60
CA VAL A 122 5.62 4.38 -17.08
C VAL A 122 7.02 3.78 -17.21
N ILE A 123 7.51 3.16 -16.15
CA ILE A 123 8.75 2.39 -16.12
C ILE A 123 8.48 0.99 -15.59
N ALA A 124 9.30 0.02 -16.02
CA ALA A 124 9.22 -1.37 -15.57
C ALA A 124 10.59 -1.84 -15.03
N PRO A 125 10.98 -1.41 -13.82
CA PRO A 125 12.34 -1.58 -13.32
C PRO A 125 12.74 -3.04 -13.09
N SER A 126 11.74 -3.89 -12.83
CA SER A 126 11.92 -5.30 -12.47
C SER A 126 11.67 -6.25 -13.64
N GLY A 127 11.67 -5.72 -14.87
CA GLY A 127 11.48 -6.47 -16.11
C GLY A 127 10.14 -6.20 -16.79
N PRO A 128 9.92 -6.74 -18.01
CA PRO A 128 8.71 -6.52 -18.78
C PRO A 128 7.45 -6.95 -18.03
N VAL A 129 6.48 -6.05 -17.98
CA VAL A 129 5.15 -6.31 -17.43
C VAL A 129 4.32 -7.13 -18.43
N PRO A 130 3.69 -8.24 -18.01
CA PRO A 130 2.78 -8.99 -18.87
C PRO A 130 1.41 -8.31 -18.97
N GLY A 131 0.68 -8.59 -20.06
CA GLY A 131 -0.71 -8.19 -20.20
C GLY A 131 -1.65 -9.04 -19.32
N CYS A 132 -2.81 -8.49 -18.93
CA CYS A 132 -3.76 -9.19 -18.06
C CYS A 132 -4.40 -10.45 -18.66
N THR A 133 -4.25 -10.66 -19.97
CA THR A 133 -4.71 -11.87 -20.68
C THR A 133 -3.58 -12.82 -21.04
N ASP A 134 -2.34 -12.51 -20.66
CA ASP A 134 -1.19 -13.36 -20.97
C ASP A 134 -1.26 -14.68 -20.17
N PRO A 135 -0.77 -15.80 -20.73
CA PRO A 135 -0.79 -17.08 -20.04
C PRO A 135 -0.07 -17.02 -18.68
N GLY A 136 -0.77 -17.46 -17.62
CA GLY A 136 -0.22 -17.51 -16.26
C GLY A 136 -0.45 -16.24 -15.43
N VAL A 137 -1.05 -15.20 -16.00
CA VAL A 137 -1.50 -14.01 -15.27
C VAL A 137 -2.95 -14.21 -14.83
N ASP A 138 -3.24 -13.96 -13.54
CA ASP A 138 -4.63 -13.89 -13.09
C ASP A 138 -5.27 -12.58 -13.57
N THR A 139 -6.22 -12.69 -14.50
CA THR A 139 -6.83 -11.52 -15.14
C THR A 139 -7.50 -10.59 -14.14
N SER A 140 -8.19 -11.13 -13.13
CA SER A 140 -8.90 -10.31 -12.14
C SER A 140 -7.94 -9.52 -11.25
N THR A 141 -6.85 -10.15 -10.84
CA THR A 141 -5.79 -9.54 -10.04
C THR A 141 -5.08 -8.46 -10.85
N CYS A 142 -4.72 -8.75 -12.11
CA CYS A 142 -4.08 -7.77 -12.98
C CYS A 142 -4.97 -6.56 -13.26
N GLN A 143 -6.27 -6.76 -13.54
CA GLN A 143 -7.21 -5.65 -13.75
C GLN A 143 -7.45 -4.83 -12.48
N SER A 144 -7.45 -5.47 -11.30
CA SER A 144 -7.58 -4.76 -10.03
C SER A 144 -6.35 -3.89 -9.75
N TRP A 145 -5.15 -4.41 -10.04
CA TRP A 145 -3.91 -3.61 -9.99
C TRP A 145 -3.90 -2.45 -11.00
N GLY A 146 -4.50 -2.63 -12.17
CA GLY A 146 -4.75 -1.52 -13.10
C GLY A 146 -5.64 -0.43 -12.49
N GLY A 147 -6.72 -0.84 -11.82
CA GLY A 147 -7.59 0.09 -11.08
C GLY A 147 -6.89 0.81 -9.94
N GLU A 148 -6.03 0.11 -9.20
CA GLU A 148 -5.16 0.72 -8.17
C GLU A 148 -4.22 1.76 -8.77
N THR A 149 -3.65 1.46 -9.94
CA THR A 149 -2.75 2.37 -10.68
C THR A 149 -3.48 3.64 -11.10
N ASP A 150 -4.67 3.52 -11.68
CA ASP A 150 -5.47 4.66 -12.12
C ASP A 150 -5.90 5.53 -10.93
N LEU A 151 -6.28 4.90 -9.81
CA LEU A 151 -6.62 5.59 -8.56
C LEU A 151 -5.42 6.37 -8.01
N ASP A 152 -4.26 5.73 -7.89
CA ASP A 152 -3.05 6.34 -7.35
C ASP A 152 -2.62 7.58 -8.16
N VAL A 153 -2.62 7.47 -9.49
CA VAL A 153 -2.23 8.57 -10.37
C VAL A 153 -3.18 9.74 -10.20
N GLU A 154 -4.49 9.49 -10.18
CA GLU A 154 -5.49 10.55 -10.02
C GLU A 154 -5.38 11.23 -8.65
N MET A 155 -5.15 10.47 -7.58
CA MET A 155 -5.00 11.04 -6.23
C MET A 155 -3.76 11.93 -6.11
N ILE A 156 -2.63 11.56 -6.73
CA ILE A 156 -1.43 12.40 -6.82
C ILE A 156 -1.76 13.67 -7.63
N HIS A 157 -2.34 13.48 -8.81
CA HIS A 157 -2.59 14.53 -9.79
C HIS A 157 -3.53 15.61 -9.25
N THR A 158 -4.61 15.19 -8.58
CA THR A 158 -5.58 16.09 -7.92
C THR A 158 -4.92 17.01 -6.88
N MET A 159 -3.80 16.61 -6.26
CA MET A 159 -3.09 17.44 -5.28
C MET A 159 -1.97 18.28 -5.88
N ALA A 160 -1.23 17.73 -6.84
CA ALA A 160 -0.08 18.34 -7.50
C ALA A 160 -0.20 18.27 -9.03
N PRO A 161 -1.03 19.14 -9.65
CA PRO A 161 -1.40 19.03 -11.06
C PRO A 161 -0.26 19.22 -12.05
N ALA A 162 0.91 19.70 -11.61
CA ALA A 162 2.09 19.88 -12.45
C ALA A 162 3.29 19.01 -12.02
N ALA A 163 3.09 18.06 -11.10
CA ALA A 163 4.12 17.08 -10.79
C ALA A 163 4.29 16.09 -11.94
N HIS A 164 5.52 15.63 -12.14
CA HIS A 164 5.76 14.47 -13.00
C HIS A 164 5.39 13.21 -12.23
N ILE A 165 4.49 12.39 -12.77
CA ILE A 165 4.02 11.15 -12.14
C ILE A 165 4.63 9.96 -12.86
N VAL A 166 5.38 9.15 -12.12
CA VAL A 166 6.02 7.93 -12.62
C VAL A 166 5.27 6.72 -12.10
N ILE A 167 4.72 5.90 -12.98
CA ILE A 167 4.21 4.58 -12.63
C ILE A 167 5.39 3.60 -12.70
N ALA A 168 5.84 3.10 -11.55
CA ALA A 168 6.85 2.07 -11.45
C ALA A 168 6.17 0.70 -11.32
N ALA A 169 5.96 0.04 -12.45
CA ALA A 169 5.25 -1.24 -12.52
C ALA A 169 6.21 -2.44 -12.35
N THR A 170 5.79 -3.45 -11.57
CA THR A 170 6.50 -4.73 -11.42
C THR A 170 5.79 -5.87 -12.16
N PRO A 171 6.49 -6.90 -12.66
CA PRO A 171 5.89 -7.90 -13.55
C PRO A 171 5.06 -8.97 -12.83
N VAL A 172 4.97 -8.92 -11.51
CA VAL A 172 4.30 -9.91 -10.66
C VAL A 172 3.40 -9.22 -9.64
N ALA A 173 2.30 -9.90 -9.27
CA ALA A 173 1.45 -9.50 -8.17
C ALA A 173 2.22 -9.53 -6.84
N GLU A 174 2.14 -8.44 -6.09
CA GLU A 174 2.30 -8.49 -4.65
C GLU A 174 1.08 -9.19 -4.06
N THR A 175 1.31 -10.08 -3.10
CA THR A 175 0.26 -10.82 -2.38
C THR A 175 0.68 -10.98 -0.93
N GLN A 176 -0.25 -11.39 -0.06
CA GLN A 176 0.05 -11.60 1.35
C GLN A 176 1.32 -12.43 1.55
N GLY A 177 2.20 -11.97 2.45
CA GLY A 177 3.51 -12.57 2.70
C GLY A 177 4.60 -11.95 1.83
N PHE A 178 5.47 -12.80 1.26
CA PHE A 178 6.72 -12.35 0.65
C PHE A 178 6.66 -12.16 -0.88
N THR A 179 5.60 -12.64 -1.53
CA THR A 179 5.55 -12.72 -3.00
C THR A 179 5.39 -11.33 -3.62
N GLY A 180 6.19 -10.99 -4.63
CA GLY A 180 6.16 -9.71 -5.35
C GLY A 180 6.89 -8.55 -4.65
N LEU A 181 7.09 -8.65 -3.33
CA LEU A 181 7.83 -7.64 -2.56
C LEU A 181 9.30 -7.48 -2.98
N PRO A 182 10.06 -8.55 -3.32
CA PRO A 182 11.42 -8.41 -3.83
C PRO A 182 11.50 -7.57 -5.11
N GLU A 183 10.56 -7.74 -6.04
CA GLU A 183 10.47 -6.97 -7.27
C GLU A 183 10.11 -5.51 -6.99
N MET A 184 9.23 -5.26 -6.01
CA MET A 184 8.93 -3.91 -5.54
C MET A 184 10.16 -3.24 -4.92
N MET A 185 10.93 -3.96 -4.09
CA MET A 185 12.17 -3.41 -3.51
C MET A 185 13.25 -3.15 -4.57
N ALA A 186 13.35 -4.01 -5.59
CA ALA A 186 14.22 -3.77 -6.74
C ALA A 186 13.81 -2.51 -7.51
N ALA A 187 12.51 -2.23 -7.63
CA ALA A 187 12.00 -1.00 -8.24
C ALA A 187 12.32 0.25 -7.40
N VAL A 188 12.19 0.18 -6.06
CA VAL A 188 12.63 1.25 -5.15
C VAL A 188 14.13 1.54 -5.33
N ASP A 189 14.96 0.50 -5.37
CA ASP A 189 16.40 0.64 -5.58
C ASP A 189 16.74 1.23 -6.94
N TYR A 190 16.03 0.81 -7.99
CA TYR A 190 16.21 1.35 -9.33
C TYR A 190 15.88 2.84 -9.36
N MET A 191 14.70 3.24 -8.87
CA MET A 191 14.30 4.64 -8.80
C MET A 191 15.28 5.48 -7.97
N THR A 192 15.80 4.91 -6.88
CA THR A 192 16.80 5.56 -6.04
C THR A 192 18.12 5.76 -6.78
N LYS A 193 18.66 4.71 -7.39
CA LYS A 193 19.95 4.72 -8.11
C LYS A 193 19.92 5.64 -9.32
N HIS A 194 18.80 5.68 -10.04
CA HIS A 194 18.60 6.50 -11.22
C HIS A 194 18.02 7.89 -10.92
N GLN A 195 17.86 8.22 -9.62
CA GLN A 195 17.36 9.51 -9.13
C GLN A 195 16.00 9.91 -9.74
N ILE A 196 15.12 8.95 -9.96
CA ILE A 196 13.85 9.12 -10.69
C ILE A 196 12.83 9.91 -9.87
N ALA A 197 12.65 9.54 -8.60
CA ALA A 197 11.57 10.08 -7.76
C ALA A 197 12.11 10.93 -6.60
N ASP A 198 11.30 11.91 -6.18
CA ASP A 198 11.45 12.65 -4.94
C ASP A 198 10.59 12.06 -3.82
N VAL A 199 9.41 11.54 -4.19
CA VAL A 199 8.47 10.84 -3.32
C VAL A 199 8.07 9.52 -3.97
N ILE A 200 8.05 8.43 -3.21
CA ILE A 200 7.48 7.14 -3.65
C ILE A 200 6.26 6.84 -2.78
N SER A 201 5.09 6.73 -3.43
CA SER A 201 3.84 6.25 -2.84
C SER A 201 3.70 4.75 -3.03
N MET A 202 3.24 4.06 -1.99
CA MET A 202 3.07 2.61 -1.96
C MET A 202 1.67 2.28 -1.42
N SER A 203 0.76 1.94 -2.34
CA SER A 203 -0.61 1.55 -2.03
C SER A 203 -0.76 0.03 -2.01
N PHE A 204 0.12 -0.64 -1.27
CA PHE A 204 0.14 -2.10 -1.10
C PHE A 204 0.55 -2.46 0.32
N GLY A 205 0.24 -3.68 0.74
CA GLY A 205 0.74 -4.16 2.03
C GLY A 205 0.26 -5.54 2.44
N THR A 206 0.97 -6.08 3.43
CA THR A 206 0.67 -7.35 4.06
C THR A 206 1.01 -7.34 5.54
N ALA A 207 0.32 -8.15 6.33
CA ALA A 207 0.61 -8.23 7.76
C ALA A 207 2.04 -8.70 8.02
N GLU A 208 2.74 -8.15 9.01
CA GLU A 208 4.01 -8.69 9.49
C GLU A 208 3.91 -10.18 9.86
N ASP A 209 2.73 -10.62 10.31
CA ASP A 209 2.42 -12.01 10.66
C ASP A 209 2.29 -12.98 9.46
N THR A 210 2.17 -12.49 8.22
CA THR A 210 2.11 -13.36 7.02
C THR A 210 3.50 -13.74 6.52
N PHE A 211 4.55 -13.05 6.98
CA PHE A 211 5.92 -13.38 6.66
C PHE A 211 6.35 -14.69 7.32
N PRO A 212 7.29 -15.46 6.72
CA PRO A 212 7.80 -16.69 7.33
C PRO A 212 8.31 -16.50 8.76
N THR A 213 8.93 -15.34 9.04
CA THR A 213 9.29 -14.88 10.38
C THR A 213 9.23 -13.34 10.43
N LEU A 214 9.05 -12.76 11.62
CA LEU A 214 9.12 -11.29 11.77
C LEU A 214 10.48 -10.71 11.32
N ASP A 215 11.58 -11.44 11.52
CA ASP A 215 12.90 -11.00 11.07
C ASP A 215 13.05 -11.05 9.54
N SER A 216 12.27 -11.88 8.83
CA SER A 216 12.32 -11.93 7.36
C SER A 216 11.76 -10.67 6.70
N VAL A 217 10.89 -9.91 7.38
CA VAL A 217 10.44 -8.58 6.94
C VAL A 217 11.65 -7.67 6.71
N LYS A 218 12.63 -7.73 7.61
CA LYS A 218 13.85 -6.89 7.57
C LYS A 218 14.78 -7.16 6.39
N SER A 219 14.55 -8.25 5.65
CA SER A 219 15.30 -8.48 4.40
C SER A 219 14.94 -7.48 3.30
N LEU A 220 13.80 -6.78 3.44
CA LEU A 220 13.32 -5.76 2.51
C LEU A 220 13.80 -4.34 2.88
N ASP A 221 14.10 -4.08 4.16
CA ASP A 221 14.57 -2.80 4.70
C ASP A 221 15.69 -2.12 3.88
N PRO A 222 16.70 -2.84 3.34
CA PRO A 222 17.83 -2.18 2.70
C PRO A 222 17.44 -1.25 1.54
N ALA A 223 16.35 -1.54 0.82
CA ALA A 223 15.85 -0.68 -0.26
C ALA A 223 15.31 0.66 0.29
N PHE A 224 14.46 0.59 1.32
CA PHE A 224 13.92 1.79 1.98
C PHE A 224 15.00 2.62 2.66
N GLU A 225 15.98 1.98 3.31
CA GLU A 225 17.10 2.71 3.89
C GLU A 225 17.94 3.43 2.83
N ARG A 226 18.20 2.80 1.68
CA ARG A 226 18.93 3.44 0.57
C ARG A 226 18.15 4.62 0.00
N ALA A 227 16.84 4.45 -0.24
CA ALA A 227 15.97 5.52 -0.71
C ALA A 227 15.94 6.70 0.27
N SER A 228 15.75 6.41 1.57
CA SER A 228 15.75 7.41 2.64
C SER A 228 17.08 8.16 2.73
N ARG A 229 18.22 7.47 2.67
CA ARG A 229 19.57 8.08 2.64
C ARG A 229 19.80 8.93 1.39
N ALA A 230 19.18 8.58 0.26
CA ALA A 230 19.22 9.36 -0.98
C ALA A 230 18.23 10.55 -0.99
N GLY A 231 17.53 10.78 0.13
CA GLY A 231 16.58 11.87 0.31
C GLY A 231 15.18 11.60 -0.25
N VAL A 232 14.90 10.41 -0.77
CA VAL A 232 13.56 10.07 -1.26
C VAL A 232 12.62 9.92 -0.07
N THR A 233 11.45 10.56 -0.14
CA THR A 233 10.41 10.37 0.88
C THR A 233 9.55 9.16 0.51
N LEU A 234 9.37 8.25 1.46
CA LEU A 234 8.56 7.04 1.29
C LEU A 234 7.25 7.19 2.06
N VAL A 235 6.13 6.95 1.39
CA VAL A 235 4.80 6.98 1.99
C VAL A 235 4.06 5.68 1.65
N ALA A 236 3.27 5.16 2.59
CA ALA A 236 2.49 3.95 2.34
C ALA A 236 1.13 3.97 3.02
N SER A 237 0.16 3.29 2.40
CA SER A 237 -1.16 3.03 2.98
C SER A 237 -1.05 2.12 4.22
N SER A 238 -1.83 2.41 5.26
CA SER A 238 -1.76 1.67 6.52
C SER A 238 -2.50 0.33 6.53
N GLY A 239 -3.35 0.08 5.52
CA GLY A 239 -4.23 -1.09 5.42
C GLY A 239 -5.70 -0.75 5.62
N ASP A 240 -6.57 -1.69 5.21
CA ASP A 240 -8.03 -1.48 5.09
C ASP A 240 -8.84 -2.48 5.96
N TYR A 241 -8.18 -3.08 6.95
CA TYR A 241 -8.72 -4.12 7.83
C TYR A 241 -8.72 -3.72 9.31
N GLY A 242 -8.70 -2.42 9.57
CA GLY A 242 -8.72 -1.82 10.89
C GLY A 242 -7.52 -2.24 11.72
N ALA A 243 -7.77 -2.86 12.88
CA ALA A 243 -6.71 -3.33 13.77
C ALA A 243 -6.17 -4.73 13.43
N THR A 244 -6.68 -5.39 12.39
CA THR A 244 -6.22 -6.71 11.91
C THR A 244 -5.85 -6.63 10.44
N ASP A 245 -5.41 -7.75 9.86
CA ASP A 245 -5.02 -7.88 8.46
C ASP A 245 -5.47 -9.24 7.90
N PRO A 246 -5.56 -9.39 6.58
CA PRO A 246 -5.82 -10.66 5.93
C PRO A 246 -4.82 -11.76 6.33
N VAL A 247 -5.28 -12.99 6.45
CA VAL A 247 -4.41 -14.15 6.65
C VAL A 247 -3.66 -14.50 5.35
N LEU A 248 -2.54 -15.21 5.47
CA LEU A 248 -1.70 -15.57 4.32
C LEU A 248 -2.49 -16.26 3.19
N THR A 249 -3.39 -17.17 3.55
CA THR A 249 -4.13 -18.00 2.58
C THR A 249 -5.60 -18.14 2.95
N GLY A 250 -6.48 -18.09 1.96
CA GLY A 250 -7.93 -18.25 2.15
C GLY A 250 -8.61 -16.98 2.68
N PRO A 251 -9.93 -17.00 2.88
CA PRO A 251 -10.67 -15.82 3.29
C PRO A 251 -10.48 -15.52 4.78
N GLY A 252 -10.52 -14.23 5.12
CA GLY A 252 -10.61 -13.76 6.50
C GLY A 252 -9.36 -13.04 6.98
N THR A 253 -9.41 -12.63 8.25
CA THR A 253 -8.38 -11.83 8.91
C THR A 253 -7.89 -12.52 10.18
N PHE A 254 -6.74 -12.09 10.70
CA PHE A 254 -6.26 -12.58 11.98
C PHE A 254 -7.25 -12.27 13.12
N PRO A 255 -7.44 -13.16 14.11
CA PRO A 255 -8.35 -12.95 15.23
C PRO A 255 -7.75 -12.08 16.35
N TYR A 256 -6.67 -11.35 16.05
CA TYR A 256 -5.91 -10.52 16.97
C TYR A 256 -5.32 -9.33 16.22
N ARG A 257 -4.74 -8.37 16.95
CA ARG A 257 -4.14 -7.19 16.34
C ARG A 257 -2.86 -7.52 15.57
N THR A 258 -2.72 -6.92 14.39
CA THR A 258 -1.57 -7.07 13.50
C THR A 258 -0.97 -5.71 13.17
N ALA A 259 0.09 -5.72 12.36
CA ALA A 259 0.69 -4.53 11.80
C ALA A 259 0.95 -4.79 10.32
N SER A 260 0.61 -3.83 9.45
CA SER A 260 0.83 -3.93 8.02
C SER A 260 2.19 -3.35 7.63
N TRP A 261 2.95 -4.08 6.81
CA TRP A 261 4.17 -3.63 6.16
C TRP A 261 3.83 -3.30 4.69
N PRO A 262 4.34 -2.20 4.10
CA PRO A 262 5.46 -1.37 4.54
C PRO A 262 5.13 -0.22 5.51
N ALA A 263 3.86 0.04 5.83
CA ALA A 263 3.48 1.11 6.75
C ALA A 263 4.17 1.02 8.12
N SER A 264 4.42 -0.18 8.63
CA SER A 264 5.10 -0.37 9.91
C SER A 264 6.61 -0.07 9.88
N ASP A 265 7.24 0.06 8.71
CA ASP A 265 8.67 0.37 8.58
C ASP A 265 8.98 1.81 9.05
N PRO A 266 10.01 2.03 9.90
CA PRO A 266 10.35 3.35 10.42
C PRO A 266 10.90 4.33 9.36
N ASN A 267 11.28 3.85 8.16
CA ASN A 267 11.66 4.68 7.02
C ASN A 267 10.46 5.15 6.18
N VAL A 268 9.25 4.71 6.50
CA VAL A 268 8.03 5.04 5.78
C VAL A 268 7.16 5.96 6.63
N THR A 269 6.59 7.01 6.02
CA THR A 269 5.48 7.75 6.63
C THR A 269 4.19 6.99 6.32
N ALA A 270 3.53 6.47 7.34
CA ALA A 270 2.33 5.66 7.19
C ALA A 270 1.05 6.52 7.15
N LEU A 271 0.17 6.23 6.20
CA LEU A 271 -1.05 6.97 5.94
C LEU A 271 -2.28 6.13 6.29
N GLY A 272 -3.00 6.56 7.32
CA GLY A 272 -4.34 6.04 7.60
C GLY A 272 -5.43 6.84 6.88
N GLY A 273 -6.66 6.38 7.04
CA GLY A 273 -7.84 6.89 6.36
C GLY A 273 -8.83 7.56 7.30
N THR A 274 -9.41 8.65 6.82
CA THR A 274 -10.53 9.36 7.44
C THR A 274 -11.71 9.42 6.46
N VAL A 275 -12.86 9.80 6.98
CA VAL A 275 -14.04 10.18 6.21
C VAL A 275 -14.23 11.67 6.40
N LEU A 276 -14.20 12.44 5.30
CA LEU A 276 -14.48 13.87 5.35
C LEU A 276 -15.99 14.11 5.17
N SER A 277 -16.53 15.05 5.95
CA SER A 277 -17.89 15.54 5.76
C SER A 277 -17.84 16.80 4.90
N LEU A 278 -18.14 16.69 3.60
CA LEU A 278 -18.04 17.79 2.64
C LEU A 278 -19.41 18.20 2.07
N ASP A 279 -19.64 19.51 1.92
CA ASP A 279 -20.79 20.04 1.15
C ASP A 279 -20.55 19.96 -0.37
N ALA A 280 -21.56 20.32 -1.17
CA ALA A 280 -21.50 20.33 -2.63
C ALA A 280 -20.36 21.21 -3.23
N ASN A 281 -19.76 22.09 -2.44
CA ASN A 281 -18.66 22.96 -2.83
C ASN A 281 -17.32 22.52 -2.24
N GLY A 282 -17.24 21.43 -1.48
CA GLY A 282 -15.99 20.89 -0.94
C GLY A 282 -15.57 21.56 0.36
N ASN A 283 -16.47 22.29 1.00
CA ASN A 283 -16.23 22.83 2.33
C ASN A 283 -16.52 21.75 3.37
N ARG A 284 -15.65 21.63 4.38
CA ARG A 284 -15.91 20.78 5.54
C ARG A 284 -17.15 21.28 6.30
N THR A 285 -18.09 20.37 6.57
CA THR A 285 -19.33 20.64 7.31
C THR A 285 -19.30 20.06 8.73
N ALA A 286 -18.36 19.16 9.01
CA ALA A 286 -18.08 18.60 10.33
C ALA A 286 -16.59 18.26 10.46
N PRO A 287 -16.08 17.99 11.68
CA PRO A 287 -14.73 17.46 11.86
C PRO A 287 -14.53 16.13 11.11
N ASP A 288 -13.31 15.91 10.64
CA ASP A 288 -12.91 14.65 10.02
C ASP A 288 -13.03 13.52 11.05
N VAL A 289 -13.57 12.37 10.64
CA VAL A 289 -13.76 11.20 11.52
C VAL A 289 -12.92 10.06 10.97
N LEU A 290 -12.39 9.20 11.84
CA LEU A 290 -11.65 8.03 11.39
C LEU A 290 -12.52 7.13 10.49
N TRP A 291 -11.98 6.70 9.36
CA TRP A 291 -12.56 5.63 8.56
C TRP A 291 -12.33 4.32 9.29
N ARG A 292 -13.41 3.65 9.74
CA ARG A 292 -13.30 2.49 10.64
C ARG A 292 -12.38 1.36 10.11
N PRO A 293 -12.36 1.03 8.81
CA PRO A 293 -11.41 0.06 8.27
C PRO A 293 -9.96 0.56 8.19
N SER A 294 -9.65 1.81 8.52
CA SER A 294 -8.28 2.33 8.50
C SER A 294 -7.35 1.50 9.36
N GLY A 295 -6.26 1.05 8.74
CA GLY A 295 -5.14 0.42 9.39
C GLY A 295 -4.56 1.28 10.50
N GLY A 296 -4.08 0.62 11.55
CA GLY A 296 -3.44 1.31 12.66
C GLY A 296 -3.11 0.35 13.78
N GLY A 297 -1.90 0.46 14.31
CA GLY A 297 -1.41 -0.49 15.29
C GLY A 297 0.02 -0.27 15.74
N LEU A 298 0.56 -1.34 16.32
CA LEU A 298 1.91 -1.40 16.83
C LEU A 298 2.64 -2.52 16.09
N SER A 299 3.77 -2.20 15.49
CA SER A 299 4.65 -3.18 14.87
C SER A 299 5.05 -4.27 15.88
N LYS A 300 5.23 -5.50 15.38
CA LYS A 300 5.85 -6.63 16.07
C LYS A 300 7.32 -6.78 15.68
N THR A 301 7.72 -6.22 14.55
CA THR A 301 9.08 -6.28 13.98
C THR A 301 9.97 -5.11 14.42
N TYR A 302 9.48 -3.87 14.34
CA TYR A 302 10.29 -2.66 14.44
C TYR A 302 10.17 -2.01 15.82
N ALA A 303 11.32 -1.81 16.47
CA ALA A 303 11.39 -1.04 17.70
C ALA A 303 10.92 0.41 17.47
N ARG A 304 10.39 1.04 18.52
CA ARG A 304 9.93 2.42 18.48
C ARG A 304 11.11 3.32 18.06
N PRO A 305 11.02 4.01 16.91
CA PRO A 305 12.10 4.89 16.48
C PRO A 305 12.19 6.10 17.42
N SER A 306 13.38 6.68 17.55
CA SER A 306 13.67 7.72 18.54
C SER A 306 12.79 8.97 18.38
N TRP A 307 12.36 9.28 17.17
CA TRP A 307 11.45 10.39 16.88
C TRP A 307 10.02 10.17 17.40
N GLN A 308 9.59 8.94 17.69
CA GLN A 308 8.33 8.66 18.40
C GLN A 308 8.46 8.71 19.93
N ASN A 309 9.62 9.06 20.49
CA ASN A 309 9.77 9.15 21.94
C ASN A 309 8.89 10.24 22.57
N SER A 310 8.48 11.26 21.82
CA SER A 310 7.53 12.27 22.28
C SER A 310 6.14 11.69 22.58
N VAL A 311 5.76 10.60 21.90
CA VAL A 311 4.45 9.95 22.05
C VAL A 311 4.51 8.65 22.85
N LYS A 312 5.67 8.30 23.43
CA LYS A 312 5.86 7.04 24.19
C LYS A 312 4.87 6.82 25.34
N GLY A 313 4.45 7.92 25.98
CA GLY A 313 3.49 7.88 27.09
C GLY A 313 2.05 7.63 26.62
N ILE A 314 1.75 7.99 25.38
CA ILE A 314 0.46 7.74 24.74
C ILE A 314 0.40 6.29 24.27
N THR A 315 1.45 5.82 23.58
CA THR A 315 1.43 4.48 22.97
C THR A 315 1.69 3.36 23.98
N GLY A 316 2.43 3.62 25.06
CA GLY A 316 2.84 2.61 26.04
C GLY A 316 3.72 1.49 25.48
N SER A 317 4.10 1.55 24.20
CA SER A 317 4.72 0.47 23.45
C SER A 317 6.21 0.71 23.21
N LYS A 318 7.01 -0.35 23.22
CA LYS A 318 8.43 -0.32 22.81
C LYS A 318 8.61 -0.44 21.29
N PHE A 319 7.54 -0.57 20.52
CA PHE A 319 7.53 -0.78 19.08
C PHE A 319 6.99 0.43 18.32
N ARG A 320 7.27 0.50 17.01
CA ARG A 320 6.77 1.53 16.08
C ARG A 320 5.23 1.52 16.09
N SER A 321 4.62 2.68 16.36
CA SER A 321 3.16 2.88 16.23
C SER A 321 2.83 3.52 14.89
N PHE A 322 1.78 3.11 14.20
CA PHE A 322 1.34 3.69 12.91
C PHE A 322 -0.20 3.78 12.89
N PRO A 323 -0.82 4.65 12.06
CA PRO A 323 -0.22 5.54 11.06
C PRO A 323 0.51 6.75 11.69
N ASP A 324 1.20 7.53 10.85
CA ASP A 324 1.86 8.77 11.27
C ASP A 324 0.96 10.00 11.09
N ILE A 325 0.17 9.99 10.02
CA ILE A 325 -0.80 11.02 9.65
C ILE A 325 -1.91 10.36 8.82
N THR A 326 -3.03 11.05 8.59
CA THR A 326 -4.14 10.53 7.76
C THR A 326 -4.55 11.50 6.67
N MET A 327 -5.20 10.95 5.65
CA MET A 327 -5.91 11.71 4.61
C MET A 327 -7.32 11.09 4.44
N GLU A 328 -8.02 11.43 3.36
CA GLU A 328 -9.28 10.77 2.99
C GLU A 328 -8.95 9.34 2.63
N GLY A 329 -9.77 8.41 3.08
CA GLY A 329 -9.57 6.99 2.77
C GLY A 329 -10.89 6.22 2.72
N ILE A 330 -12.00 6.87 2.37
CA ILE A 330 -13.31 6.19 2.29
C ILE A 330 -13.29 5.07 1.24
N SER A 331 -12.44 5.20 0.21
CA SER A 331 -12.22 4.19 -0.83
C SER A 331 -11.06 3.23 -0.52
N GLY A 332 -10.41 3.36 0.65
CA GLY A 332 -9.20 2.62 1.03
C GLY A 332 -8.09 3.56 1.47
N THR A 333 -7.20 3.13 2.36
CA THR A 333 -5.98 3.90 2.70
C THR A 333 -4.99 3.99 1.54
N SER A 334 -5.17 3.13 0.53
CA SER A 334 -4.66 3.29 -0.83
C SER A 334 -4.98 4.64 -1.48
N GLU A 335 -6.08 5.28 -1.10
CA GLU A 335 -6.38 6.65 -1.52
C GLU A 335 -5.52 7.67 -0.75
N SER A 336 -5.32 7.43 0.55
CA SER A 336 -4.65 8.35 1.47
C SER A 336 -3.17 8.55 1.16
N SER A 337 -2.46 7.47 0.80
CA SER A 337 -1.03 7.49 0.44
C SER A 337 -0.70 8.42 -0.75
N PRO A 338 -1.30 8.24 -1.94
CA PRO A 338 -1.06 9.08 -3.11
C PRO A 338 -1.56 10.52 -2.94
N LEU A 339 -2.67 10.75 -2.21
CA LEU A 339 -3.10 12.11 -1.86
C LEU A 339 -2.01 12.85 -1.08
N PHE A 340 -1.44 12.20 -0.06
CA PHE A 340 -0.35 12.80 0.71
C PHE A 340 0.93 12.94 -0.12
N ALA A 341 1.23 11.99 -1.01
CA ALA A 341 2.36 12.08 -1.92
C ALA A 341 2.28 13.31 -2.83
N GLY A 342 1.09 13.65 -3.33
CA GLY A 342 0.86 14.88 -4.08
C GLY A 342 1.07 16.14 -3.22
N VAL A 343 0.63 16.17 -1.96
CA VAL A 343 0.94 17.27 -1.02
C VAL A 343 2.45 17.40 -0.79
N LEU A 344 3.18 16.28 -0.71
CA LEU A 344 4.63 16.30 -0.59
C LEU A 344 5.32 16.79 -1.87
N ALA A 345 4.78 16.55 -3.06
CA ALA A 345 5.27 17.16 -4.30
C ALA A 345 5.23 18.70 -4.25
N LEU A 346 4.15 19.29 -3.71
CA LEU A 346 4.08 20.73 -3.47
C LEU A 346 5.19 21.20 -2.51
N ALA A 347 5.50 20.40 -1.49
CA ALA A 347 6.58 20.69 -0.55
C ALA A 347 7.98 20.51 -1.16
N VAL A 348 8.19 19.54 -2.06
CA VAL A 348 9.43 19.38 -2.84
C VAL A 348 9.69 20.63 -3.66
N GLN A 349 8.69 21.10 -4.41
CA GLN A 349 8.77 22.34 -5.18
C GLN A 349 9.09 23.54 -4.27
N ALA A 350 8.37 23.68 -3.15
CA ALA A 350 8.57 24.78 -2.21
C ALA A 350 9.94 24.76 -1.52
N LYS A 351 10.52 23.57 -1.29
CA LYS A 351 11.88 23.41 -0.73
C LYS A 351 12.95 23.62 -1.80
N GLY A 352 12.67 23.31 -3.06
CA GLY A 352 13.63 23.29 -4.17
C GLY A 352 14.54 22.06 -4.17
N SER A 353 14.20 21.03 -3.39
CA SER A 353 14.95 19.78 -3.29
C SER A 353 14.09 18.68 -2.67
N ARG A 354 14.55 17.43 -2.79
CA ARG A 354 14.06 16.29 -2.02
C ARG A 354 13.86 16.60 -0.53
N LEU A 355 12.78 16.09 0.06
CA LEU A 355 12.43 16.34 1.46
C LEU A 355 13.26 15.49 2.41
N GLY A 356 13.56 14.24 2.03
CA GLY A 356 14.12 13.21 2.92
C GLY A 356 13.05 12.57 3.78
N GLN A 357 13.48 11.91 4.85
CA GLN A 357 12.56 11.38 5.86
C GLN A 357 11.89 12.54 6.63
N ILE A 358 10.56 12.57 6.64
CA ILE A 358 9.78 13.64 7.28
C ILE A 358 9.31 13.28 8.69
N ASN A 359 9.28 11.99 9.07
CA ASN A 359 8.79 11.54 10.38
C ASN A 359 9.43 12.27 11.58
N PRO A 360 10.77 12.51 11.63
CA PRO A 360 11.38 13.31 12.69
C PRO A 360 10.82 14.74 12.79
N ALA A 361 10.58 15.41 11.66
CA ALA A 361 10.00 16.74 11.64
C ALA A 361 8.52 16.71 12.05
N LEU A 362 7.77 15.72 11.56
CA LEU A 362 6.37 15.52 11.90
C LEU A 362 6.19 15.38 13.42
N TYR A 363 6.91 14.48 14.08
CA TYR A 363 6.75 14.22 15.52
C TYR A 363 7.45 15.25 16.42
N GLY A 364 8.56 15.85 15.97
CA GLY A 364 9.36 16.76 16.78
C GLY A 364 8.98 18.24 16.65
N LYS A 365 8.40 18.64 15.50
CA LYS A 365 8.20 20.06 15.17
C LYS A 365 6.78 20.39 14.73
N LEU A 366 6.07 19.49 14.04
CA LEU A 366 4.75 19.77 13.46
C LEU A 366 3.61 19.32 14.38
N GLY A 367 3.47 18.00 14.61
CA GLY A 367 2.40 17.38 15.41
C GLY A 367 2.11 18.07 16.74
N PRO A 368 3.12 18.26 17.61
CA PRO A 368 2.95 18.97 18.88
C PRO A 368 2.50 20.44 18.77
N LYS A 369 2.50 21.02 17.56
CA LYS A 369 2.13 22.40 17.23
C LYS A 369 1.06 22.44 16.13
N ALA A 370 0.10 21.53 16.20
CA ALA A 370 -0.94 21.37 15.17
C ALA A 370 -1.63 22.69 14.78
N ASP A 371 -1.90 23.56 15.77
CA ASP A 371 -2.47 24.90 15.61
C ASP A 371 -1.69 25.82 14.65
N LYS A 372 -0.39 25.58 14.49
CA LYS A 372 0.54 26.39 13.68
C LYS A 372 1.11 25.65 12.48
N SER A 373 1.02 24.32 12.46
CA SER A 373 1.61 23.49 11.41
C SER A 373 0.59 23.04 10.37
N GLY A 374 -0.68 23.43 10.48
CA GLY A 374 -1.71 22.99 9.56
C GLY A 374 -2.14 21.53 9.75
N ILE A 375 -1.83 20.93 10.89
CA ILE A 375 -2.37 19.60 11.23
C ILE A 375 -3.77 19.80 11.81
N VAL A 376 -4.69 18.92 11.42
CA VAL A 376 -6.09 18.94 11.84
C VAL A 376 -6.35 17.64 12.61
N ASP A 377 -6.48 17.77 13.94
CA ASP A 377 -6.62 16.64 14.86
C ASP A 377 -7.92 15.86 14.63
N VAL A 378 -7.83 14.53 14.55
CA VAL A 378 -8.97 13.63 14.37
C VAL A 378 -9.26 12.97 15.70
N THR A 379 -10.34 13.36 16.37
CA THR A 379 -10.57 12.99 17.77
C THR A 379 -11.70 11.99 17.98
N SER A 380 -12.22 11.38 16.91
CA SER A 380 -13.37 10.48 16.98
C SER A 380 -13.31 9.32 15.99
N GLY A 381 -13.83 8.17 16.43
CA GLY A 381 -13.82 6.91 15.71
C GLY A 381 -12.86 5.88 16.31
N ASP A 382 -12.92 4.65 15.81
CA ASP A 382 -12.04 3.55 16.18
C ASP A 382 -11.80 2.64 14.97
N ASN A 383 -10.72 1.85 15.00
CA ASN A 383 -10.44 0.86 13.95
C ASN A 383 -10.77 -0.59 14.36
N THR A 384 -11.80 -0.77 15.20
CA THR A 384 -12.29 -2.12 15.51
C THR A 384 -12.80 -2.79 14.24
N TYR A 385 -12.29 -3.97 13.95
CA TYR A 385 -12.65 -4.74 12.76
C TYR A 385 -13.08 -6.14 13.14
N GLY A 386 -14.30 -6.52 12.75
CA GLY A 386 -14.91 -7.76 13.20
C GLY A 386 -14.94 -7.86 14.73
N SER A 387 -14.37 -8.94 15.28
CA SER A 387 -14.24 -9.15 16.72
C SER A 387 -12.95 -8.58 17.34
N VAL A 388 -12.04 -8.03 16.53
CA VAL A 388 -10.75 -7.52 17.00
C VAL A 388 -10.91 -6.07 17.44
N ALA A 389 -10.98 -5.85 18.75
CA ALA A 389 -11.04 -4.53 19.34
C ALA A 389 -9.82 -3.68 18.91
N GLY A 390 -10.06 -2.53 18.31
CA GLY A 390 -9.01 -1.65 17.80
C GLY A 390 -8.49 -0.64 18.80
N PHE A 391 -7.92 0.43 18.26
CA PHE A 391 -7.55 1.66 18.94
C PHE A 391 -8.60 2.74 18.62
N ALA A 392 -8.76 3.69 19.54
CA ALA A 392 -9.68 4.81 19.37
C ALA A 392 -8.90 6.09 19.05
N ALA A 393 -9.50 6.91 18.20
CA ALA A 393 -9.01 8.26 17.94
C ALA A 393 -9.13 9.11 19.22
N ALA A 394 -8.19 10.01 19.44
CA ALA A 394 -8.12 10.81 20.65
C ALA A 394 -7.49 12.18 20.36
N LYS A 395 -7.54 13.08 21.34
CA LYS A 395 -6.89 14.39 21.19
C LYS A 395 -5.37 14.24 21.08
N GLY A 396 -4.79 14.85 20.04
CA GLY A 396 -3.36 14.82 19.77
C GLY A 396 -2.95 13.57 19.00
N PHE A 397 -1.77 13.04 19.28
CA PHE A 397 -1.36 11.80 18.62
C PHE A 397 -2.18 10.61 19.14
N ASP A 398 -2.62 9.74 18.24
CA ASP A 398 -3.19 8.42 18.57
C ASP A 398 -2.75 7.33 17.57
N ILE A 399 -2.99 6.05 17.88
CA ILE A 399 -2.49 4.89 17.11
C ILE A 399 -3.37 4.58 15.88
N VAL A 400 -4.35 5.43 15.56
CA VAL A 400 -5.31 5.13 14.49
C VAL A 400 -5.49 6.26 13.49
N SER A 401 -5.29 7.50 13.93
CA SER A 401 -5.27 8.71 13.11
C SER A 401 -3.88 9.37 13.08
N GLY A 402 -2.90 8.86 13.83
CA GLY A 402 -1.58 9.47 13.91
C GLY A 402 -1.70 10.87 14.50
N TRP A 403 -1.18 11.88 13.80
CA TRP A 403 -1.39 13.29 14.16
C TRP A 403 -2.70 13.91 13.64
N GLY A 404 -3.51 13.17 12.88
CA GLY A 404 -4.73 13.64 12.22
C GLY A 404 -4.53 13.93 10.73
N THR A 405 -5.41 14.76 10.15
CA THR A 405 -5.34 15.21 8.75
C THR A 405 -4.57 16.53 8.62
N LEU A 406 -4.70 17.23 7.48
CA LEU A 406 -3.98 18.47 7.23
C LEU A 406 -4.76 19.53 6.44
N ASP A 407 -4.27 20.77 6.55
CA ASP A 407 -4.49 21.93 5.68
C ASP A 407 -3.17 22.19 4.95
N ALA A 408 -3.08 21.80 3.68
CA ALA A 408 -1.85 21.82 2.90
C ALA A 408 -1.23 23.22 2.83
N SER A 409 -2.07 24.27 2.76
CA SER A 409 -1.63 25.67 2.68
C SER A 409 -0.77 26.10 3.88
N LYS A 410 -0.93 25.44 5.03
CA LYS A 410 -0.16 25.68 6.25
C LYS A 410 0.87 24.57 6.47
N PHE A 411 0.52 23.32 6.16
CA PHE A 411 1.39 22.16 6.34
C PHE A 411 2.64 22.24 5.47
N VAL A 412 2.49 22.52 4.18
CA VAL A 412 3.63 22.61 3.24
C VAL A 412 4.69 23.62 3.70
N PRO A 413 4.38 24.90 3.95
CA PRO A 413 5.39 25.86 4.41
C PRO A 413 5.94 25.51 5.81
N ALA A 414 5.12 24.95 6.70
CA ALA A 414 5.58 24.50 8.02
C ALA A 414 6.57 23.34 7.93
N LEU A 415 6.31 22.36 7.06
CA LEU A 415 7.19 21.22 6.80
C LEU A 415 8.51 21.68 6.20
N VAL A 416 8.48 22.52 5.16
CA VAL A 416 9.70 23.08 4.55
C VAL A 416 10.54 23.82 5.58
N LYS A 417 9.91 24.62 6.46
CA LYS A 417 10.61 25.29 7.56
C LYS A 417 11.19 24.31 8.58
N ALA A 418 10.49 23.20 8.87
CA ALA A 418 10.91 22.20 9.83
C ALA A 418 12.06 21.31 9.32
N LEU A 419 12.22 21.18 8.00
CA LEU A 419 13.29 20.43 7.34
C LEU A 419 14.56 21.25 7.06
N ARG A 420 14.53 22.55 7.32
CA ARG A 420 15.71 23.41 7.45
C ARG A 420 16.28 23.28 8.86
#